data_AF-A0A401MXY1-F1
#
_entry.id   AF-A0A401MXY1-F1
#
_cell.length_a   1.000
_cell.length_b   1.000
_cell.length_c   1.000
_cell.angle_alpha   90.00
_cell.angle_beta   90.00
_cell.angle_gamma   90.00
#
_symmetry.space_group_name_H-M   'P 1'
#
loop_
_entity.id
_entity.type
_entity.pdbx_description
1 polymer ?
#
loop_
_entity_poly.entity_id
_entity_poly.type
_entity_poly.pdbx_seq_one_letter_code
_entity_poly.pdbx_strand_id
1 'polypeptide(L)'
;MVYVGLDGEAGLLALGLLELVQLCLVAPWWRDAPGRTPEELQAVADEYREDLPDFARRQDRAAQALGIDPDELPSEATVLARLVERSRGPVAAACLVVGYEGDPLDPLFNAARP
;
A
#
# COMPACT_ATOMS: atom_id res chain seq x y z
N MET A 1 1.27 -9.17 10.97
CA MET A 1 0.26 -8.58 10.07
C MET A 1 0.14 -7.11 10.42
N VAL A 2 0.10 -6.23 9.43
CA VAL A 2 -0.03 -4.79 9.62
C VAL A 2 -1.34 -4.33 9.03
N TYR A 3 -2.19 -3.72 9.86
CA TYR A 3 -3.44 -3.11 9.45
C TYR A 3 -3.34 -1.60 9.55
N VAL A 4 -4.05 -0.92 8.67
CA VAL A 4 -4.33 0.50 8.80
C VAL A 4 -5.83 0.69 8.90
N GLY A 5 -6.24 1.65 9.73
CA GLY A 5 -7.59 2.20 9.70
C GLY A 5 -7.55 3.61 9.11
N LEU A 6 -8.48 3.91 8.21
CA LEU A 6 -8.72 5.25 7.67
C LEU A 6 -10.23 5.51 7.79
N ASP A 7 -10.65 6.49 8.59
CA ASP A 7 -12.06 6.91 8.79
C ASP A 7 -13.15 5.89 8.40
N GLY A 8 -13.34 4.86 9.22
CA GLY A 8 -14.38 3.84 9.04
C GLY A 8 -13.97 2.62 8.19
N GLU A 9 -12.86 2.72 7.46
CA GLU A 9 -12.27 1.63 6.69
C GLU A 9 -11.06 1.04 7.44
N ALA A 10 -10.82 -0.26 7.24
CA ALA A 10 -9.56 -0.88 7.58
C ALA A 10 -9.16 -1.98 6.59
N GLY A 11 -7.87 -2.21 6.48
CA GLY A 11 -7.35 -3.23 5.59
C GLY A 11 -5.99 -3.73 6.01
N LEU A 12 -5.73 -5.00 5.69
CA LEU A 12 -4.40 -5.56 5.78
C LEU A 12 -3.53 -4.95 4.67
N LEU A 13 -2.45 -4.28 5.08
CA LEU A 13 -1.49 -3.69 4.16
C LEU A 13 -0.32 -4.63 3.84
N ALA A 14 0.10 -5.43 4.82
CA ALA A 14 1.32 -6.22 4.73
C ALA A 14 1.34 -7.42 5.69
N LEU A 15 1.95 -8.52 5.23
CA LEU A 15 2.32 -9.68 6.04
C LEU A 15 3.71 -9.51 6.65
N GLY A 16 3.85 -8.48 7.47
CA GLY A 16 5.06 -8.20 8.24
C GLY A 16 5.67 -6.84 7.92
N LEU A 17 6.72 -6.50 8.66
CA LEU A 17 7.35 -5.18 8.59
C LEU A 17 8.06 -4.94 7.26
N LEU A 18 8.74 -5.96 6.71
CA LEU A 18 9.48 -5.80 5.46
C LEU A 18 8.57 -5.44 4.28
N GLU A 19 7.44 -6.12 4.13
CA GLU A 19 6.46 -5.82 3.07
C GLU A 19 5.84 -4.42 3.25
N LEU A 20 5.61 -3.97 4.49
CA LEU A 20 5.17 -2.61 4.77
C LEU A 20 6.24 -1.57 4.37
N VAL A 21 7.50 -1.82 4.73
CA VAL A 21 8.61 -0.93 4.40
C VAL A 21 8.77 -0.83 2.88
N GLN A 22 8.70 -1.95 2.16
CA GLN A 22 8.71 -1.96 0.70
C GLN A 22 7.57 -1.14 0.11
N LEU A 23 6.35 -1.26 0.65
CA LEU A 23 5.21 -0.43 0.24
C LEU A 23 5.49 1.06 0.40
N CYS A 24 5.97 1.47 1.57
CA CYS A 24 6.26 2.87 1.86
C CYS A 24 7.42 3.44 1.05
N LEU A 25 8.42 2.62 0.70
CA LEU A 25 9.56 3.05 -0.11
C LEU A 25 9.19 3.17 -1.58
N VAL A 26 8.44 2.20 -2.12
CA VAL A 26 8.18 2.08 -3.55
C VAL A 26 6.99 2.92 -3.98
N ALA A 27 5.89 2.90 -3.23
CA ALA A 27 4.65 3.56 -3.60
C ALA A 27 4.09 4.39 -2.43
N PRO A 28 4.79 5.41 -1.90
CA PRO A 28 4.37 6.19 -0.73
C PRO A 28 3.00 6.86 -0.87
N TRP A 29 2.58 7.10 -2.10
CA TRP A 29 1.28 7.64 -2.49
C TRP A 29 0.13 6.64 -2.37
N TRP A 30 0.38 5.37 -2.01
CA TRP A 30 -0.63 4.28 -1.98
C TRP A 30 -1.90 4.61 -1.19
N ARG A 31 -1.83 5.57 -0.26
CA ARG A 31 -2.97 6.04 0.54
C ARG A 31 -4.08 6.64 -0.32
N ASP A 32 -3.75 7.11 -1.52
CA ASP A 32 -4.69 7.64 -2.49
C ASP A 32 -5.21 6.56 -3.48
N ALA A 33 -4.78 5.30 -3.30
CA ALA A 33 -5.19 4.17 -4.14
C ALA A 33 -6.64 3.67 -3.90
N PRO A 34 -7.20 3.68 -2.66
CA PRO A 34 -8.59 3.30 -2.45
C PRO A 34 -9.55 4.08 -3.36
N GLY A 35 -10.42 3.35 -4.07
CA GLY A 35 -11.45 3.93 -4.93
C GLY A 35 -10.99 4.42 -6.31
N ARG A 36 -9.69 4.45 -6.60
CA ARG A 36 -9.14 4.93 -7.88
C ARG A 36 -8.88 3.82 -8.90
N THR A 37 -8.95 4.15 -10.18
CA THR A 37 -8.53 3.26 -11.27
C THR A 37 -7.00 3.22 -11.39
N PRO A 38 -6.41 2.22 -12.08
CA PRO A 38 -4.97 2.19 -12.34
C PRO A 38 -4.44 3.45 -13.03
N GLU A 39 -5.21 4.03 -13.95
CA GLU A 39 -4.84 5.25 -14.69
C GLU A 39 -4.85 6.47 -13.77
N GLU A 40 -5.87 6.62 -12.93
CA GLU A 40 -5.94 7.70 -11.94
C GLU A 40 -4.83 7.59 -10.90
N LEU A 41 -4.40 6.37 -10.59
CA LEU A 41 -3.32 6.11 -9.66
C LEU A 41 -1.95 6.39 -10.27
N GLN A 42 -1.77 6.08 -11.55
CA GLN A 42 -0.57 6.47 -12.30
C GLN A 42 -0.41 7.99 -12.32
N ALA A 43 -1.50 8.74 -12.51
CA ALA A 43 -1.47 10.20 -12.46
C ALA A 43 -1.00 10.71 -11.09
N VAL A 44 -1.48 10.14 -9.99
CA VAL A 44 -1.00 10.48 -8.63
C VAL A 44 0.47 10.14 -8.45
N ALA A 45 0.92 9.00 -8.98
CA ALA A 45 2.32 8.61 -8.92
C ALA A 45 3.22 9.59 -9.69
N ASP A 46 2.76 10.06 -10.84
CA ASP A 46 3.47 11.02 -11.67
C ASP A 46 3.51 12.40 -11.00
N GLU A 47 2.38 12.91 -10.50
CA GLU A 47 2.31 14.13 -9.69
C GLU A 47 3.26 14.07 -8.48
N TYR A 48 3.28 12.95 -7.76
CA TYR A 48 4.18 12.74 -6.63
C TYR A 48 5.67 12.83 -7.03
N ARG A 49 6.04 12.29 -8.20
CA ARG A 49 7.42 12.35 -8.71
C ARG A 49 7.78 13.73 -9.24
N GLU A 50 6.82 14.45 -9.81
CA GLU A 50 7.01 15.85 -10.23
C GLU A 50 7.25 16.77 -9.04
N ASP A 51 6.49 16.60 -7.95
CA ASP A 51 6.67 17.33 -6.70
C ASP A 51 7.97 16.96 -5.97
N LEU A 52 8.51 15.77 -6.26
CA LEU A 52 9.70 15.22 -5.63
C LEU A 52 10.72 14.71 -6.66
N PRO A 53 11.40 15.61 -7.39
CA PRO A 53 12.29 15.23 -8.49
C PRO A 53 13.52 14.40 -8.05
N ASP A 54 13.89 14.45 -6.77
CA ASP A 54 14.95 13.61 -6.20
C ASP A 54 14.43 12.36 -5.46
N PHE A 55 13.17 11.96 -5.70
CA PHE A 55 12.52 10.81 -5.07
C PHE A 55 13.34 9.52 -5.21
N ALA A 56 13.77 9.16 -6.41
CA ALA A 56 14.55 7.93 -6.64
C ALA A 56 15.81 7.88 -5.76
N ARG A 57 16.57 8.99 -5.70
CA ARG A 57 17.75 9.09 -4.84
C ARG A 57 17.41 8.99 -3.35
N ARG A 58 16.26 9.53 -2.93
CA ARG A 58 15.78 9.41 -1.54
C ARG A 58 15.33 8.00 -1.21
N GLN A 59 14.68 7.32 -2.15
CA GLN A 59 14.27 5.92 -2.05
C GLN A 59 15.50 5.02 -1.87
N ASP A 60 16.52 5.15 -2.72
CA ASP A 60 17.76 4.37 -2.61
C ASP A 60 18.45 4.58 -1.27
N ARG A 61 18.55 5.84 -0.84
CA ARG A 61 19.17 6.19 0.45
C ARG A 61 18.39 5.60 1.62
N ALA A 62 17.07 5.64 1.57
CA ALA A 62 16.22 5.10 2.61
C ALA A 62 16.30 3.56 2.64
N ALA A 63 16.32 2.89 1.49
CA ALA A 63 16.51 1.44 1.38
C ALA A 63 17.85 1.03 2.00
N GLN A 64 18.95 1.67 1.59
CA GLN A 64 20.29 1.40 2.13
C GLN A 64 20.35 1.62 3.66
N ALA A 65 19.73 2.69 4.16
CA ALA A 65 19.71 2.98 5.60
C ALA A 65 18.93 1.92 6.41
N LEU A 66 17.97 1.25 5.76
CA LEU A 66 17.18 0.16 6.33
C LEU A 66 17.82 -1.23 6.08
N GLY A 67 19.00 -1.28 5.46
CA GLY A 67 19.69 -2.53 5.13
C GLY A 67 19.03 -3.31 4.00
N ILE A 68 18.26 -2.63 3.14
CA ILE A 68 17.62 -3.20 1.95
C ILE A 68 18.46 -2.79 0.73
N ASP A 69 18.80 -3.74 -0.11
CA ASP A 69 19.45 -3.44 -1.39
C ASP A 69 18.44 -2.72 -2.31
N PRO A 70 18.72 -1.50 -2.78
CA PRO A 70 17.85 -0.80 -3.72
C PRO A 70 17.52 -1.61 -4.98
N ASP A 71 18.45 -2.43 -5.46
CA ASP A 71 18.26 -3.27 -6.66
C ASP A 71 17.33 -4.47 -6.38
N GLU A 72 17.11 -4.82 -5.10
CA GLU A 72 16.16 -5.85 -4.68
C GLU A 72 14.76 -5.29 -4.39
N LEU A 73 14.55 -3.97 -4.50
CA LEU A 73 13.23 -3.40 -4.31
C LEU A 73 12.27 -3.90 -5.39
N PRO A 74 11.09 -4.41 -5.02
CA PRO A 74 10.07 -4.79 -5.98
C PRO A 74 9.61 -3.58 -6.79
N SER A 75 9.21 -3.80 -8.05
CA SER A 75 8.61 -2.75 -8.87
C SER A 75 7.32 -2.21 -8.27
N GLU A 76 6.98 -0.98 -8.61
CA GLU A 76 5.73 -0.33 -8.18
C GLU A 76 4.49 -1.18 -8.47
N ALA A 77 4.37 -1.70 -9.69
CA ALA A 77 3.30 -2.60 -10.07
C ALA A 77 3.23 -3.86 -9.17
N THR A 78 4.38 -4.43 -8.80
CA THR A 78 4.43 -5.61 -7.91
C THR A 78 3.91 -5.28 -6.51
N VAL A 79 4.34 -4.14 -5.96
CA VAL A 79 3.97 -3.70 -4.62
C VAL A 79 2.48 -3.39 -4.53
N LEU A 80 1.92 -2.73 -5.54
CA LEU A 80 0.49 -2.44 -5.61
C LEU A 80 -0.35 -3.70 -5.80
N ALA A 81 0.09 -4.63 -6.65
CA ALA A 81 -0.57 -5.91 -6.81
C ALA A 81 -0.61 -6.70 -5.49
N ARG A 82 0.48 -6.68 -4.70
CA ARG A 82 0.51 -7.24 -3.34
C ARG A 82 -0.49 -6.52 -2.44
N LEU A 83 -0.49 -5.19 -2.40
CA LEU A 83 -1.44 -4.42 -1.60
C LEU A 83 -2.90 -4.79 -1.91
N VAL A 84 -3.25 -4.94 -3.19
CA VAL A 84 -4.59 -5.38 -3.63
C VAL A 84 -4.88 -6.82 -3.19
N GLU A 85 -3.92 -7.74 -3.30
CA GLU A 85 -4.06 -9.11 -2.80
C GLU A 85 -4.24 -9.16 -1.28
N ARG A 86 -3.48 -8.36 -0.53
CA ARG A 86 -3.58 -8.31 0.94
C ARG A 86 -4.90 -7.74 1.42
N SER A 87 -5.47 -6.81 0.68
CA SER A 87 -6.70 -6.13 1.07
C SER A 87 -7.98 -6.81 0.59
N ARG A 88 -7.91 -7.65 -0.46
CA ARG A 88 -9.09 -8.34 -1.04
C ARG A 88 -8.99 -9.86 -1.05
N GLY A 89 -7.81 -10.41 -0.79
CA GLY A 89 -7.54 -11.84 -0.93
C GLY A 89 -8.03 -12.69 0.24
N PRO A 90 -7.77 -14.01 0.20
CA PRO A 90 -8.20 -14.95 1.24
C PRO A 90 -7.71 -14.58 2.64
N VAL A 91 -6.52 -13.97 2.73
CA VAL A 91 -5.96 -13.49 3.99
C VAL A 91 -6.78 -12.32 4.55
N ALA A 92 -7.19 -11.37 3.71
CA ALA A 92 -8.07 -10.27 4.09
C ALA A 92 -9.40 -10.79 4.66
N ALA A 93 -10.00 -11.76 3.97
CA ALA A 93 -11.25 -12.39 4.38
C ALA A 93 -11.13 -13.13 5.73
N ALA A 94 -9.95 -13.70 6.04
CA ALA A 94 -9.67 -14.33 7.32
C ALA A 94 -9.32 -13.32 8.44
N CYS A 95 -9.12 -12.05 8.11
CA CYS A 95 -8.57 -11.01 8.98
C CYS A 95 -9.49 -9.79 9.09
N LEU A 96 -10.67 -9.96 9.67
CA LEU A 96 -11.61 -8.86 9.93
C LEU A 96 -11.09 -7.95 11.05
N VAL A 97 -11.02 -6.65 10.75
CA VAL A 97 -10.73 -5.62 11.76
C VAL A 97 -12.06 -5.16 12.35
N VAL A 98 -12.25 -5.40 13.64
CA VAL A 98 -13.48 -5.06 14.35
C VAL A 98 -13.32 -3.69 15.01
N GLY A 99 -14.24 -2.78 14.70
CA GLY A 99 -14.30 -1.45 15.29
C GLY A 99 -14.73 -1.47 16.74
N TYR A 100 -14.66 -0.31 17.41
CA TYR A 100 -15.03 -0.18 18.82
C TYR A 100 -16.48 -0.59 19.10
N GLU A 101 -17.39 -0.38 18.15
CA GLU A 101 -18.82 -0.72 18.27
C GLU A 101 -19.11 -2.22 18.09
N GLY A 102 -18.10 -3.03 17.77
CA GLY A 102 -18.22 -4.48 17.59
C GLY A 102 -18.54 -4.92 16.16
N ASP A 103 -18.85 -3.96 15.26
CA ASP A 103 -19.04 -4.21 13.84
C ASP A 103 -17.68 -4.19 13.09
N PRO A 104 -17.53 -5.00 12.01
CA PRO A 104 -16.35 -4.96 11.17
C PRO A 104 -16.25 -3.63 10.41
N LEU A 105 -15.06 -3.08 10.30
CA LEU A 105 -14.79 -1.91 9.47
C LEU A 105 -14.88 -2.27 7.98
N ASP A 106 -15.19 -1.27 7.15
CA ASP A 106 -15.25 -1.44 5.70
C ASP A 106 -13.86 -1.77 5.14
N PRO A 107 -13.75 -2.60 4.08
CA PRO A 107 -12.46 -2.96 3.52
C PRO A 107 -11.82 -1.75 2.82
N LEU A 108 -10.53 -1.51 3.14
CA LEU A 108 -9.72 -0.44 2.56
C LEU A 108 -9.67 -0.42 1.01
N PHE A 109 -9.91 -1.56 0.37
CA PHE A 109 -10.05 -1.66 -1.08
C PHE A 109 -11.34 -2.40 -1.43
N ASN A 110 -12.34 -1.68 -1.93
CA ASN A 110 -13.58 -2.26 -2.43
C ASN A 110 -13.30 -3.42 -3.39
N ALA A 111 -13.89 -4.60 -3.21
CA ALA A 111 -13.84 -5.62 -4.24
C ALA A 111 -14.36 -5.00 -5.55
N ALA A 112 -13.61 -5.12 -6.65
CA ALA A 112 -14.03 -4.58 -7.94
C ALA A 112 -15.47 -5.06 -8.20
N ARG A 113 -16.40 -4.11 -8.42
CA ARG A 113 -17.76 -4.48 -8.82
C ARG A 113 -17.65 -5.26 -10.14
N PRO A 114 -18.33 -6.41 -10.26
CA PRO A 114 -18.39 -7.16 -11.51
C PRO A 114 -19.06 -6.37 -12.63
#